data_AF-A0A0S7EX56-F1
#
_entry.id   AF-A0A0S7EX56-F1
#
_cell.length_a   1.000
_cell.length_b   1.000
_cell.length_c   1.000
_cell.angle_alpha   90.00
_cell.angle_beta   90.00
_cell.angle_gamma   90.00
#
_symmetry.space_group_name_H-M   'P 1'
#
loop_
_entity.id
_entity.type
_entity.pdbx_description
1 polymer ?
#
loop_
_entity_poly.entity_id
_entity_poly.type
_entity_poly.pdbx_seq_one_letter_code
_entity_poly.pdbx_strand_id
1 'polypeptide(L)'
;CGSGSAEDRLLLCDGCDDSYHIFCLIPPLHDVPKGDWRCPKCLAQECGKPPVAFGFEQASRSYTLQAFGDMADSFKSDYFNMPVHMVPTELVEKEFWRLVSTIEEDVTVEYGADIASKEFGSGFPVRNSHFEVSPEDEHYLTSGWNLNNMPVLDASVLTHITADICGMKVPWLYVGMCFSSFCWHIEDHWSYSINYLHWGEPKTWYGANILIVN
;
A
#
# COMPACT_ATOMS: atom_id res chain seq x y z
N CYS A 1 -7.06 -36.95 -24.43
CA CYS A 1 -6.97 -38.20 -25.22
C CYS A 1 -8.21 -39.10 -25.09
N GLY A 2 -9.06 -38.93 -24.08
CA GLY A 2 -10.28 -39.74 -23.91
C GLY A 2 -10.04 -41.16 -23.36
N SER A 3 -8.82 -41.46 -22.90
CA SER A 3 -8.45 -42.75 -22.30
C SER A 3 -8.30 -42.61 -20.79
N GLY A 4 -8.70 -43.63 -20.03
CA GLY A 4 -8.50 -43.74 -18.57
C GLY A 4 -7.27 -44.57 -18.14
N SER A 5 -6.37 -44.90 -19.08
CA SER A 5 -5.14 -45.67 -18.77
C SER A 5 -4.06 -44.79 -18.15
N ALA A 6 -2.97 -45.36 -17.61
CA ALA A 6 -1.82 -44.63 -17.04
C ALA A 6 -2.19 -43.70 -15.86
N GLU A 7 -2.89 -44.26 -14.87
CA GLU A 7 -3.31 -43.55 -13.66
C GLU A 7 -2.15 -42.97 -12.84
N ASP A 8 -0.98 -43.62 -12.88
CA ASP A 8 0.27 -43.19 -12.24
C ASP A 8 0.84 -41.88 -12.82
N ARG A 9 0.30 -41.42 -13.96
CA ARG A 9 0.76 -40.22 -14.69
C ARG A 9 -0.38 -39.25 -14.98
N LEU A 10 -1.44 -39.33 -14.18
CA LEU A 10 -2.55 -38.37 -14.18
C LEU A 10 -2.23 -37.18 -13.27
N LEU A 11 -2.69 -36.02 -13.70
CA LEU A 11 -2.63 -34.75 -13.01
C LEU A 11 -4.06 -34.21 -12.86
N LEU A 12 -4.40 -33.77 -11.66
CA LEU A 12 -5.70 -33.15 -11.38
C LEU A 12 -5.56 -31.64 -11.43
N CYS A 13 -6.50 -30.98 -12.10
CA CYS A 13 -6.59 -29.53 -12.12
C CYS A 13 -7.22 -29.02 -10.82
N ASP A 14 -6.49 -28.25 -10.04
CA ASP A 14 -6.98 -27.66 -8.78
C ASP A 14 -8.04 -26.56 -8.97
N GLY A 15 -8.44 -26.27 -10.21
CA GLY A 15 -9.47 -25.26 -10.54
C GLY A 15 -10.80 -25.86 -11.01
N CYS A 16 -10.79 -27.07 -11.57
CA CYS A 16 -12.00 -27.67 -12.15
C CYS A 16 -12.09 -29.18 -11.96
N ASP A 17 -11.16 -29.78 -11.20
CA ASP A 17 -11.05 -31.21 -10.90
C ASP A 17 -10.93 -32.16 -12.12
N ASP A 18 -10.83 -31.61 -13.33
CA ASP A 18 -10.57 -32.40 -14.55
C ASP A 18 -9.19 -33.07 -14.47
N SER A 19 -9.11 -34.30 -14.98
CA SER A 19 -7.88 -35.09 -15.02
C SER A 19 -7.17 -35.01 -16.37
N TYR A 20 -5.84 -34.90 -16.35
CA TYR A 20 -5.00 -34.78 -17.54
C TYR A 20 -3.79 -35.72 -17.43
N HIS A 21 -3.44 -36.41 -18.52
CA HIS A 21 -2.14 -37.07 -18.57
C HIS A 21 -1.04 -36.03 -18.72
N ILE A 22 0.04 -36.15 -17.94
CA ILE A 22 1.21 -35.26 -18.03
C ILE A 22 1.77 -35.18 -19.46
N PHE A 23 1.71 -36.27 -20.22
CA PHE A 23 2.21 -36.36 -21.60
C PHE A 23 1.20 -35.93 -22.68
N CYS A 24 -0.08 -35.77 -22.33
CA CYS A 24 -1.09 -35.24 -23.25
C CYS A 24 -1.16 -33.70 -23.23
N LEU A 25 -0.47 -33.06 -22.27
CA LEU A 25 -0.36 -31.61 -22.18
C LEU A 25 0.53 -31.08 -23.32
N ILE A 26 0.33 -29.79 -23.64
CA ILE A 26 1.15 -29.07 -24.61
C ILE A 26 1.70 -27.84 -23.89
N PRO A 27 3.01 -27.77 -23.60
CA PRO A 27 4.00 -28.83 -23.79
C PRO A 27 3.80 -30.04 -22.85
N PRO A 28 4.27 -31.25 -23.22
CA PRO A 28 4.23 -32.42 -22.34
C PRO A 28 5.07 -32.19 -21.08
N LEU A 29 4.55 -32.58 -19.93
CA LEU A 29 5.29 -32.60 -18.68
C LEU A 29 5.99 -33.95 -18.48
N HIS A 30 7.22 -33.90 -17.97
CA HIS A 30 8.03 -35.08 -17.69
C HIS A 30 7.67 -35.72 -16.35
N ASP A 31 7.33 -34.89 -15.36
CA ASP A 31 6.97 -35.28 -14.00
C ASP A 31 5.75 -34.47 -13.53
N VAL A 32 5.07 -34.97 -12.49
CA VAL A 32 4.00 -34.24 -11.80
C VAL A 32 4.60 -33.01 -11.09
N PRO A 33 4.13 -31.79 -11.39
CA PRO A 33 4.62 -30.57 -10.75
C PRO A 33 4.32 -30.56 -9.25
N LYS A 34 5.16 -29.88 -8.48
CA LYS A 34 4.93 -29.68 -7.04
C LYS A 34 4.06 -28.45 -6.81
N GLY A 35 3.08 -28.56 -5.93
CA GLY A 35 2.15 -27.48 -5.59
C GLY A 35 0.99 -27.39 -6.57
N ASP A 36 0.31 -26.25 -6.55
CA ASP A 36 -0.90 -26.03 -7.33
C ASP A 36 -0.64 -26.09 -8.84
N TRP A 37 -1.48 -26.83 -9.55
CA TRP A 37 -1.50 -26.88 -10.99
C TRP A 37 -2.90 -26.57 -11.54
N ARG A 38 -2.94 -25.70 -12.56
CA ARG A 38 -4.17 -25.34 -13.27
C ARG A 38 -4.05 -25.75 -14.74
N CYS A 39 -5.11 -26.37 -15.26
CA CYS A 39 -5.14 -26.82 -16.65
C CYS A 39 -5.19 -25.64 -17.63
N PRO A 40 -4.85 -25.85 -18.92
CA PRO A 40 -4.86 -24.80 -19.93
C PRO A 40 -6.22 -24.08 -20.07
N LYS A 41 -7.33 -24.78 -19.83
CA LYS A 41 -8.68 -24.16 -19.85
C LYS A 41 -8.86 -23.17 -18.70
N CYS A 42 -8.51 -23.56 -17.47
CA CYS A 42 -8.57 -22.68 -16.30
C CYS A 42 -7.62 -21.50 -16.45
N LEU A 43 -6.39 -21.74 -16.94
CA LEU A 43 -5.44 -20.66 -17.21
C LEU A 43 -5.97 -19.68 -18.27
N ALA A 44 -6.55 -20.18 -19.37
CA ALA A 44 -7.13 -19.32 -20.39
C ALA A 44 -8.34 -18.51 -19.88
N GLN A 45 -9.14 -19.09 -18.99
CA GLN A 45 -10.23 -18.37 -18.33
C GLN A 45 -9.71 -17.25 -17.42
N GLU A 46 -8.67 -17.52 -16.62
CA GLU A 46 -8.05 -16.51 -15.76
C GLU A 46 -7.38 -15.40 -16.58
N CYS A 47 -6.62 -15.73 -17.63
CA CYS A 47 -6.01 -14.75 -18.53
C CYS A 47 -7.04 -13.95 -19.36
N GLY A 48 -8.25 -14.48 -19.53
CA GLY A 48 -9.34 -13.83 -20.26
C GLY A 48 -10.19 -12.89 -19.41
N LYS A 49 -10.02 -12.89 -18.09
CA LYS A 49 -10.64 -11.88 -17.23
C LYS A 49 -10.07 -10.50 -17.59
N PRO A 50 -10.90 -9.44 -17.64
CA PRO A 50 -10.35 -8.09 -17.76
C PRO A 50 -9.31 -7.93 -16.64
N PRO A 51 -8.14 -7.34 -16.94
CA PRO A 51 -7.15 -7.10 -15.90
C PRO A 51 -7.82 -6.30 -14.80
N VAL A 52 -8.09 -6.95 -13.68
CA VAL A 52 -8.45 -6.25 -12.46
C VAL A 52 -7.21 -5.42 -12.14
N ALA A 53 -7.38 -4.11 -12.01
CA ALA A 53 -6.26 -3.23 -11.72
C ALA A 53 -5.51 -3.80 -10.50
N PHE A 54 -4.24 -4.15 -10.69
CA PHE A 54 -3.41 -4.61 -9.58
C PHE A 54 -3.17 -3.41 -8.66
N GLY A 55 -3.72 -3.47 -7.45
CA GLY A 55 -3.63 -2.38 -6.47
C GLY A 55 -4.98 -1.99 -5.88
N PHE A 56 -5.01 -0.86 -5.16
CA PHE A 56 -6.24 -0.30 -4.63
C PHE A 56 -7.02 0.42 -5.73
N GLU A 57 -8.34 0.27 -5.75
CA GLU A 57 -9.19 1.00 -6.69
C GLU A 57 -9.11 2.50 -6.41
N GLN A 58 -8.90 3.30 -7.45
CA GLN A 58 -8.95 4.75 -7.31
C GLN A 58 -10.39 5.17 -7.03
N ALA A 59 -10.60 5.87 -5.92
CA ALA A 59 -11.90 6.43 -5.59
C ALA A 59 -12.37 7.37 -6.72
N SER A 60 -13.62 7.20 -7.15
CA SER A 60 -14.23 8.07 -8.16
C SER A 60 -14.53 9.49 -7.63
N ARG A 61 -14.50 9.65 -6.30
CA ARG A 61 -14.81 10.89 -5.59
C ARG A 61 -13.53 11.65 -5.26
N SER A 62 -13.55 12.95 -5.52
CA SER A 62 -12.55 13.89 -5.02
C SER A 62 -13.07 14.58 -3.76
N TYR A 63 -12.21 14.76 -2.76
CA TYR A 63 -12.54 15.45 -1.52
C TYR A 63 -11.68 16.70 -1.35
N THR A 64 -12.23 17.71 -0.69
CA THR A 64 -11.38 18.68 0.02
C THR A 64 -10.86 18.03 1.31
N LEU A 65 -9.77 18.55 1.85
CA LEU A 65 -9.19 18.03 3.10
C LEU A 65 -10.20 18.05 4.25
N GLN A 66 -11.01 19.12 4.33
CA GLN A 66 -12.08 19.24 5.32
C GLN A 66 -13.17 18.18 5.12
N ALA A 67 -13.68 18.01 3.89
CA ALA A 67 -14.73 17.04 3.62
C ALA A 67 -14.27 15.59 3.86
N PHE A 68 -13.00 15.28 3.58
CA PHE A 68 -12.41 13.99 3.91
C PHE A 68 -12.32 13.79 5.43
N GLY A 69 -11.91 14.82 6.18
CA GLY A 69 -11.88 14.79 7.64
C GLY A 69 -13.25 14.54 8.27
N ASP A 70 -14.28 15.26 7.83
CA ASP A 70 -15.65 15.09 8.32
C ASP A 70 -16.19 13.67 8.05
N MET A 71 -15.88 13.12 6.87
CA MET A 71 -16.22 11.74 6.50
C MET A 71 -15.47 10.73 7.37
N ALA A 72 -14.16 10.93 7.55
CA ALA A 72 -13.31 10.05 8.35
C ALA A 72 -13.74 9.99 9.83
N ASP A 73 -14.06 11.15 10.42
CA ASP A 73 -14.51 11.26 11.79
C ASP A 73 -15.90 10.61 11.98
N SER A 74 -16.80 10.85 11.02
CA SER A 74 -18.14 10.24 11.03
C SER A 74 -18.05 8.72 10.92
N PHE A 75 -17.24 8.20 9.99
CA PHE A 75 -16.99 6.76 9.85
C PHE A 75 -16.51 6.13 11.16
N LYS A 76 -15.46 6.70 11.78
CA LYS A 76 -14.89 6.14 13.00
C LYS A 76 -15.86 6.23 14.17
N SER A 77 -16.55 7.36 14.32
CA SER A 77 -17.52 7.56 15.39
C SER A 77 -18.69 6.58 15.29
N ASP A 78 -19.23 6.39 14.10
CA ASP A 78 -20.36 5.48 13.86
C ASP A 78 -19.93 4.02 14.03
N TYR A 79 -18.75 3.65 13.53
CA TYR A 79 -18.23 2.29 13.60
C TYR A 79 -18.03 1.83 15.05
N PHE A 80 -17.41 2.66 15.89
CA PHE A 80 -17.16 2.34 17.29
C PHE A 80 -18.28 2.77 18.23
N ASN A 81 -19.28 3.52 17.74
CA ASN A 81 -20.33 4.16 18.53
C ASN A 81 -19.78 4.99 19.71
N MET A 82 -18.72 5.75 19.43
CA MET A 82 -17.95 6.52 20.42
C MET A 82 -17.35 7.79 19.78
N PRO A 83 -17.19 8.90 20.51
CA PRO A 83 -16.42 10.04 20.01
C PRO A 83 -15.01 9.61 19.56
N VAL A 84 -14.53 10.10 18.42
CA VAL A 84 -13.29 9.62 17.77
C VAL A 84 -12.07 9.59 18.69
N HIS A 85 -11.91 10.62 19.53
CA HIS A 85 -10.81 10.77 20.49
C HIS A 85 -10.92 9.88 21.73
N MET A 86 -12.07 9.21 21.92
CA MET A 86 -12.30 8.27 23.03
C MET A 86 -12.06 6.82 22.63
N VAL A 87 -11.87 6.53 21.33
CA VAL A 87 -11.59 5.16 20.85
C VAL A 87 -10.12 4.82 21.13
N PRO A 88 -9.82 3.85 22.01
CA PRO A 88 -8.44 3.49 22.33
C PRO A 88 -7.69 2.93 21.12
N THR A 89 -6.39 3.23 21.01
CA THR A 89 -5.52 2.75 19.92
C THR A 89 -5.48 1.22 19.85
N GLU A 90 -5.48 0.54 21.00
CA GLU A 90 -5.44 -0.92 21.08
C GLU A 90 -6.77 -1.55 20.60
N LEU A 91 -7.88 -0.83 20.77
CA LEU A 91 -9.17 -1.27 20.25
C LEU A 91 -9.21 -1.18 18.72
N VAL A 92 -8.72 -0.07 18.16
CA VAL A 92 -8.60 0.12 16.70
C VAL A 92 -7.67 -0.95 16.10
N GLU A 93 -6.52 -1.20 16.72
CA GLU A 93 -5.55 -2.19 16.25
C GLU A 93 -6.13 -3.61 16.27
N LYS A 94 -6.76 -4.01 17.38
CA LYS A 94 -7.40 -5.33 17.51
C LYS A 94 -8.49 -5.52 16.45
N GLU A 95 -9.29 -4.49 16.23
CA GLU A 95 -10.42 -4.55 15.30
C GLU A 95 -9.96 -4.57 13.85
N PHE A 96 -8.94 -3.80 13.51
CA PHE A 96 -8.28 -3.86 12.20
C PHE A 96 -7.85 -5.29 11.85
N TRP A 97 -7.14 -5.98 12.76
CA TRP A 97 -6.70 -7.35 12.50
C TRP A 97 -7.83 -8.37 12.45
N ARG A 98 -8.93 -8.13 13.20
CA ARG A 98 -10.15 -8.95 13.09
C ARG A 98 -10.78 -8.80 11.71
N LEU A 99 -10.92 -7.56 11.21
CA LEU A 99 -11.45 -7.25 9.88
C LEU A 99 -10.60 -7.86 8.76
N VAL A 100 -9.28 -7.76 8.86
CA VAL A 100 -8.37 -8.37 7.87
C VAL A 100 -8.48 -9.91 7.84
N SER A 101 -8.91 -10.53 8.94
CA SER A 101 -8.97 -11.99 9.07
C SER A 101 -10.35 -12.60 8.78
N THR A 102 -11.41 -11.79 8.66
CA THR A 102 -12.77 -12.27 8.40
C THR A 102 -13.11 -12.22 6.92
N ILE A 103 -13.99 -13.12 6.50
CA ILE A 103 -14.58 -13.14 5.14
C ILE A 103 -16.08 -12.82 5.15
N GLU A 104 -16.65 -12.61 6.34
CA GLU A 104 -18.10 -12.41 6.53
C GLU A 104 -18.51 -10.93 6.53
N GLU A 105 -17.54 -10.03 6.74
CA GLU A 105 -17.78 -8.60 6.87
C GLU A 105 -16.92 -7.84 5.86
N ASP A 106 -17.58 -6.96 5.10
CA ASP A 106 -16.92 -6.08 4.14
C ASP A 106 -16.87 -4.65 4.71
N VAL A 107 -15.66 -4.15 4.95
CA VAL A 107 -15.40 -2.75 5.35
C VAL A 107 -14.54 -2.09 4.29
N THR A 108 -15.09 -1.05 3.65
CA THR A 108 -14.36 -0.22 2.68
C THR A 108 -13.93 1.09 3.34
N VAL A 109 -12.68 1.47 3.12
CA VAL A 109 -12.10 2.74 3.55
C VAL A 109 -11.38 3.41 2.41
N GLU A 110 -11.19 4.71 2.50
CA GLU A 110 -10.46 5.50 1.50
C GLU A 110 -9.09 5.94 2.05
N TYR A 111 -8.09 6.06 1.18
CA TYR A 111 -6.76 6.50 1.58
C TYR A 111 -6.22 7.51 0.56
N GLY A 112 -6.04 8.77 0.99
CA GLY A 112 -5.37 9.80 0.21
C GLY A 112 -3.85 9.59 0.19
N ALA A 113 -3.41 8.54 -0.51
CA ALA A 113 -2.00 8.20 -0.66
C ALA A 113 -1.36 8.87 -1.88
N ASP A 114 -0.03 8.97 -1.85
CA ASP A 114 0.78 9.44 -2.98
C ASP A 114 0.32 10.80 -3.53
N ILE A 115 0.12 11.77 -2.62
CA ILE A 115 -0.19 13.15 -2.97
C ILE A 115 1.12 13.95 -3.07
N ALA A 116 1.52 14.33 -4.28
CA ALA A 116 2.81 14.98 -4.48
C ALA A 116 2.81 16.38 -3.86
N SER A 117 3.75 16.67 -2.95
CA SER A 117 3.88 18.01 -2.37
C SER A 117 4.19 19.10 -3.40
N LYS A 118 4.71 18.72 -4.58
CA LYS A 118 4.89 19.63 -5.71
C LYS A 118 3.57 20.19 -6.27
N GLU A 119 2.48 19.44 -6.15
CA GLU A 119 1.17 19.82 -6.68
C GLU A 119 0.37 20.65 -5.67
N PHE A 120 0.40 20.26 -4.39
CA PHE A 120 -0.47 20.84 -3.35
C PHE A 120 0.28 21.64 -2.28
N GLY A 121 1.61 21.71 -2.37
CA GLY A 121 2.49 22.26 -1.33
C GLY A 121 2.94 21.18 -0.34
N SER A 122 3.98 21.49 0.42
CA SER A 122 4.43 20.64 1.54
C SER A 122 3.69 21.01 2.83
N GLY A 123 3.59 20.06 3.76
CA GLY A 123 3.14 20.37 5.13
C GLY A 123 4.17 21.17 5.94
N PHE A 124 5.44 21.19 5.49
CA PHE A 124 6.47 22.07 6.05
C PHE A 124 6.54 23.39 5.27
N PRO A 125 6.96 24.51 5.91
CA PRO A 125 7.22 25.74 5.19
C PRO A 125 8.37 25.57 4.19
N VAL A 126 8.20 26.14 3.00
CA VAL A 126 9.19 26.13 1.92
C VAL A 126 9.46 27.57 1.47
N ARG A 127 10.71 27.87 1.15
CA ARG A 127 11.09 29.20 0.64
C ARG A 127 10.35 29.49 -0.68
N ASN A 128 9.94 30.74 -0.88
CA ASN A 128 9.21 31.20 -2.06
C ASN A 128 7.87 30.46 -2.29
N SER A 129 7.28 29.89 -1.24
CA SER A 129 5.92 29.36 -1.32
C SER A 129 4.89 30.49 -1.41
N HIS A 130 3.64 30.15 -1.76
CA HIS A 130 2.52 31.09 -1.78
C HIS A 130 2.09 31.59 -0.40
N PHE A 131 2.60 30.99 0.69
CA PHE A 131 2.20 31.29 2.06
C PHE A 131 3.32 32.06 2.79
N GLU A 132 2.94 33.14 3.47
CA GLU A 132 3.84 33.84 4.39
C GLU A 132 4.06 33.01 5.66
N VAL A 133 5.33 32.82 6.01
CA VAL A 133 5.74 32.08 7.20
C VAL A 133 5.81 33.05 8.37
N SER A 134 5.25 32.66 9.52
CA SER A 134 5.30 33.49 10.73
C SER A 134 6.76 33.60 11.22
N PRO A 135 7.16 34.71 11.89
CA PRO A 135 8.51 34.85 12.46
C PRO A 135 8.89 33.72 13.42
N GLU A 136 7.91 33.13 14.10
CA GLU A 136 8.11 32.01 15.05
C GLU A 136 8.46 30.71 14.31
N ASP A 137 7.96 30.54 13.09
CA ASP A 137 8.12 29.33 12.28
C ASP A 137 9.27 29.42 11.25
N GLU A 138 9.90 30.59 11.08
CA GLU A 138 10.97 30.79 10.09
C GLU A 138 12.12 29.79 10.25
N HIS A 139 12.41 29.34 11.48
CA HIS A 139 13.48 28.38 11.74
C HIS A 139 13.24 27.02 11.04
N TYR A 140 11.98 26.62 10.80
CA TYR A 140 11.65 25.41 10.06
C TYR A 140 12.03 25.47 8.58
N LEU A 141 12.18 26.66 7.99
CA LEU A 141 12.59 26.81 6.58
C LEU A 141 14.00 26.27 6.32
N THR A 142 14.88 26.31 7.32
CA THR A 142 16.29 25.90 7.20
C THR A 142 16.64 24.65 7.99
N SER A 143 15.68 24.11 8.74
CA SER A 143 15.89 22.88 9.51
C SER A 143 16.24 21.72 8.57
N GLY A 144 17.25 20.93 8.96
CA GLY A 144 17.55 19.65 8.29
C GLY A 144 16.44 18.62 8.47
N TRP A 145 15.59 18.77 9.50
CA TRP A 145 14.42 17.92 9.73
C TRP A 145 13.20 18.31 8.88
N ASN A 146 13.26 19.41 8.14
CA ASN A 146 12.28 19.70 7.11
C ASN A 146 12.53 18.73 5.94
N LEU A 147 11.55 17.87 5.65
CA LEU A 147 11.68 16.80 4.66
C LEU A 147 12.00 17.31 3.24
N ASN A 148 11.70 18.58 2.94
CA ASN A 148 12.08 19.19 1.65
C ASN A 148 13.60 19.48 1.56
N ASN A 149 14.29 19.59 2.70
CA ASN A 149 15.72 19.89 2.78
C ASN A 149 16.58 18.62 2.85
N MET A 150 16.05 17.52 3.41
CA MET A 150 16.76 16.24 3.57
C MET A 150 17.50 15.74 2.32
N PRO A 151 16.92 15.79 1.11
CA PRO A 151 17.56 15.25 -0.09
C PRO A 151 18.72 16.11 -0.61
N VAL A 152 18.84 17.36 -0.16
CA VAL A 152 19.84 18.33 -0.61
C VAL A 152 20.88 18.67 0.46
N LEU A 153 20.82 18.03 1.63
CA LEU A 153 21.88 18.13 2.64
C LEU A 153 23.18 17.52 2.08
N ASP A 154 24.33 18.12 2.41
CA ASP A 154 25.65 17.66 1.91
C ASP A 154 25.96 16.20 2.24
N ALA A 155 25.42 15.69 3.36
CA ALA A 155 25.57 14.30 3.78
C ALA A 155 24.61 13.32 3.07
N SER A 156 23.65 13.83 2.30
CA SER A 156 22.64 13.03 1.62
C SER A 156 23.16 12.54 0.27
N VAL A 157 23.14 11.22 0.06
CA VAL A 157 23.48 10.63 -1.25
C VAL A 157 22.57 11.13 -2.38
N LEU A 158 21.36 11.60 -2.03
CA LEU A 158 20.38 12.12 -2.98
C LEU A 158 20.78 13.47 -3.59
N THR A 159 21.76 14.17 -2.99
CA THR A 159 22.26 15.45 -3.53
C THR A 159 22.89 15.30 -4.92
N HIS A 160 23.38 14.10 -5.24
CA HIS A 160 23.99 13.78 -6.53
C HIS A 160 22.98 13.39 -7.62
N ILE A 161 21.70 13.23 -7.27
CA ILE A 161 20.63 12.90 -8.21
C ILE A 161 20.04 14.21 -8.75
N THR A 162 20.13 14.44 -10.06
CA THR A 162 19.66 15.68 -10.68
C THR A 162 18.15 15.71 -10.97
N ALA A 163 17.50 14.55 -11.00
CA ALA A 163 16.07 14.44 -11.25
C ALA A 163 15.26 14.64 -9.95
N ASP A 164 14.16 15.38 -10.03
CA ASP A 164 13.17 15.44 -8.95
C ASP A 164 12.29 14.19 -8.99
N ILE A 165 12.55 13.27 -8.07
CA ILE A 165 11.83 12.00 -7.95
C ILE A 165 10.86 12.10 -6.76
N CYS A 166 9.56 12.03 -7.01
CA CYS A 166 8.55 11.99 -5.94
C CYS A 166 8.75 10.77 -5.04
N GLY A 167 8.66 10.98 -3.72
CA GLY A 167 8.94 9.96 -2.70
C GLY A 167 10.41 9.81 -2.33
N MET A 168 11.33 10.37 -3.11
CA MET A 168 12.76 10.37 -2.78
C MET A 168 13.29 11.77 -2.52
N LYS A 169 13.15 12.67 -3.50
CA LYS A 169 13.60 14.07 -3.40
C LYS A 169 12.48 15.05 -3.13
N VAL A 170 11.26 14.68 -3.49
CA VAL A 170 10.05 15.48 -3.25
C VAL A 170 9.16 14.67 -2.30
N PRO A 171 8.86 15.18 -1.08
CA PRO A 171 8.05 14.42 -0.12
C PRO A 171 6.65 14.10 -0.67
N TRP A 172 6.17 12.90 -0.39
CA TRP A 172 4.76 12.53 -0.53
C TRP A 172 3.96 12.97 0.69
N LEU A 173 2.71 13.37 0.46
CA LEU A 173 1.73 13.59 1.51
C LEU A 173 0.76 12.40 1.54
N TYR A 174 0.31 12.08 2.76
CA TYR A 174 -0.63 10.99 3.01
C TYR A 174 -1.74 11.49 3.95
N VAL A 175 -2.98 11.35 3.51
CA VAL A 175 -4.18 11.69 4.30
C VAL A 175 -4.95 10.40 4.54
N GLY A 176 -4.92 9.90 5.78
CA GLY A 176 -5.54 8.64 6.17
C GLY A 176 -6.82 8.84 6.99
N MET A 177 -7.66 7.81 7.01
CA MET A 177 -8.78 7.65 7.93
C MET A 177 -8.62 6.36 8.77
N CYS A 178 -9.53 6.11 9.70
CA CYS A 178 -9.51 4.87 10.49
C CYS A 178 -9.48 3.64 9.57
N PHE A 179 -8.61 2.67 9.88
CA PHE A 179 -8.33 1.45 9.10
C PHE A 179 -7.68 1.64 7.72
N SER A 180 -7.48 2.87 7.23
CA SER A 180 -6.64 3.08 6.04
C SER A 180 -5.23 2.53 6.29
N SER A 181 -4.72 1.76 5.34
CA SER A 181 -3.47 1.00 5.50
C SER A 181 -2.70 0.92 4.20
N PHE A 182 -1.41 0.62 4.32
CA PHE A 182 -0.55 0.27 3.20
C PHE A 182 0.06 -1.11 3.46
N CYS A 183 0.24 -1.89 2.40
CA CYS A 183 0.79 -3.23 2.49
C CYS A 183 2.27 -3.22 2.88
N TRP A 184 2.73 -4.36 3.39
CA TRP A 184 4.15 -4.63 3.61
C TRP A 184 4.95 -4.34 2.33
N HIS A 185 5.93 -3.45 2.46
CA HIS A 185 6.87 -3.11 1.38
C HIS A 185 8.23 -2.74 1.98
N ILE A 186 9.21 -2.62 1.10
CA ILE A 186 10.50 -2.00 1.37
C ILE A 186 10.62 -0.79 0.45
N GLU A 187 11.36 0.21 0.87
CA GLU A 187 11.62 1.38 0.04
C GLU A 187 12.44 1.00 -1.20
N ASP A 188 12.23 1.76 -2.28
CA ASP A 188 12.99 1.61 -3.50
C ASP A 188 14.50 1.71 -3.20
N HIS A 189 15.26 0.83 -3.86
CA HIS A 189 16.71 0.73 -3.70
C HIS A 189 17.20 0.47 -2.26
N TRP A 190 16.33 -0.04 -1.37
CA TRP A 190 16.62 -0.22 0.05
C TRP A 190 17.07 1.09 0.71
N SER A 191 16.53 2.19 0.22
CA SER A 191 16.77 3.50 0.79
C SER A 191 16.16 3.61 2.19
N TYR A 192 16.64 4.58 2.96
CA TYR A 192 15.99 4.95 4.20
C TYR A 192 14.74 5.78 3.89
N SER A 193 13.69 5.59 4.69
CA SER A 193 12.55 6.50 4.72
C SER A 193 12.48 7.26 6.04
N ILE A 194 11.85 8.42 5.99
CA ILE A 194 11.49 9.24 7.15
C ILE A 194 10.03 9.66 6.99
N ASN A 195 9.26 9.57 8.06
CA ASN A 195 7.87 9.97 8.09
C ASN A 195 7.64 11.02 9.20
N TYR A 196 6.83 12.04 8.91
CA TYR A 196 6.45 13.05 9.89
C TYR A 196 4.93 13.23 9.89
N LEU A 197 4.31 13.01 11.05
CA LEU A 197 2.87 13.22 11.24
C LEU A 197 2.64 14.68 11.64
N HIS A 198 2.18 15.51 10.70
CA HIS A 198 1.94 16.94 10.95
C HIS A 198 0.85 17.20 11.98
N TRP A 199 -0.26 16.48 11.89
CA TRP A 199 -1.42 16.55 12.79
C TRP A 199 -2.34 15.35 12.56
N GLY A 200 -3.34 15.18 13.43
CA GLY A 200 -4.32 14.11 13.36
C GLY A 200 -4.09 13.00 14.39
N GLU A 201 -4.84 11.92 14.24
CA GLU A 201 -4.75 10.76 15.11
C GLU A 201 -3.49 9.91 14.86
N PRO A 202 -3.03 9.09 15.83
CA PRO A 202 -1.83 8.27 15.69
C PRO A 202 -1.86 7.32 14.48
N LYS A 203 -0.70 7.14 13.86
CA LYS A 203 -0.45 6.11 12.83
C LYS A 203 0.30 4.93 13.45
N THR A 204 -0.29 3.74 13.42
CA THR A 204 0.35 2.50 13.88
C THR A 204 1.31 1.96 12.82
N TRP A 205 2.50 1.57 13.24
CA TRP A 205 3.54 1.01 12.37
C TRP A 205 3.94 -0.39 12.80
N TYR A 206 4.20 -1.26 11.84
CA TYR A 206 4.84 -2.55 12.04
C TYR A 206 6.16 -2.58 11.26
N GLY A 207 7.25 -2.91 11.93
CA GLY A 207 8.58 -3.01 11.34
C GLY A 207 9.17 -4.40 11.55
N ALA A 208 9.84 -4.92 10.52
CA ALA A 208 10.58 -6.17 10.59
C ALA A 208 12.06 -5.93 10.27
N ASN A 209 12.95 -6.56 11.04
CA ASN A 209 14.39 -6.44 10.82
C ASN A 209 14.84 -7.31 9.65
N ILE A 210 15.58 -6.73 8.72
CA ILE A 210 16.29 -7.48 7.68
C ILE A 210 17.64 -7.91 8.25
N LEU A 211 17.80 -9.21 8.50
CA LEU A 211 19.09 -9.80 8.87
C LEU A 211 19.89 -10.08 7.60
N ILE A 212 20.91 -9.28 7.35
CA ILE A 212 21.90 -9.57 6.31
C ILE A 212 22.94 -10.52 6.91
N VAL A 213 22.88 -11.79 6.51
CA VAL A 213 23.88 -12.79 6.89
C VAL A 213 25.06 -12.64 5.92
N ASN A 214 26.19 -12.14 6.42
CA ASN A 214 27.45 -12.05 5.67
C ASN A 214 28.16 -13.40 5.59
#